data_AF-A0A644YZY9-F1
#
_entry.id   AF-A0A644YZY9-F1
#
_cell.length_a   1.000
_cell.length_b   1.000
_cell.length_c   1.000
_cell.angle_alpha   90.00
_cell.angle_beta   90.00
_cell.angle_gamma   90.00
#
_symmetry.space_group_name_H-M   'P 1'
#
loop_
_entity.id
_entity.type
_entity.pdbx_description
1 polymer ?
#
loop_
_entity_poly.entity_id
_entity_poly.type
_entity_poly.pdbx_seq_one_letter_code
_entity_poly.pdbx_strand_id
1 'polypeptide(L)'
;MITGCSHKGIIRITEDCEAITGKKVLEVAGGLHTSGSSATVVSDLAAMLLKSNIKKFAAGHCTGIESYALLKRILGDRIFYNYTGNRFNFQEK
;
A
#
# COMPACT_ATOMS: atom_id res chain seq x y z
N MET A 1 7.35 -1.99 6.41
CA MET A 1 6.42 -1.27 7.32
C MET A 1 5.11 -2.05 7.39
N ILE A 2 4.53 -2.19 8.57
CA ILE A 2 3.22 -2.86 8.76
C ILE A 2 2.24 -1.80 9.26
N THR A 3 1.04 -1.76 8.71
CA THR A 3 -0.04 -0.82 9.05
C THR A 3 -1.37 -1.55 9.19
N GLY A 4 -2.27 -1.01 10.01
CA GLY A 4 -3.64 -1.49 10.13
C GLY A 4 -4.50 -1.01 8.96
N CYS A 5 -5.25 0.08 9.14
CA CYS A 5 -6.11 0.64 8.09
C CYS A 5 -5.51 1.80 7.30
N SER A 6 -4.53 2.53 7.83
CA SER A 6 -4.00 3.74 7.17
C SER A 6 -5.02 4.89 6.99
N HIS A 7 -5.90 5.16 7.97
CA HIS A 7 -6.89 6.26 7.89
C HIS A 7 -6.28 7.65 7.59
N LYS A 8 -5.05 7.90 8.04
CA LYS A 8 -4.30 9.14 7.76
C LYS A 8 -3.76 9.22 6.31
N GLY A 9 -3.90 8.16 5.53
CA GLY A 9 -3.31 7.98 4.21
C GLY A 9 -1.94 7.30 4.27
N ILE A 10 -1.73 6.29 3.42
CA ILE A 10 -0.51 5.48 3.44
C ILE A 10 0.76 6.27 3.08
N ILE A 11 0.65 7.26 2.19
CA ILE A 11 1.78 8.12 1.82
C ILE A 11 2.25 8.91 3.04
N ARG A 12 1.33 9.56 3.75
CA ARG A 12 1.68 10.36 4.94
C ARG A 12 2.26 9.50 6.06
N ILE A 13 1.69 8.32 6.29
CA ILE A 13 2.23 7.36 7.27
C ILE A 13 3.65 6.93 6.89
N THR A 14 3.90 6.72 5.60
CA THR A 14 5.23 6.38 5.09
C THR A 14 6.22 7.51 5.36
N GLU A 15 5.88 8.75 5.00
CA GLU A 15 6.71 9.93 5.23
C GLU A 15 7.03 10.12 6.72
N ASP A 16 6.03 10.03 7.59
CA ASP A 16 6.22 10.14 9.04
C ASP A 16 7.16 9.02 9.55
N CYS A 17 7.01 7.78 9.05
CA CYS A 17 7.88 6.66 9.42
C CYS A 17 9.33 6.85 8.95
N GLU A 18 9.54 7.32 7.72
CA GLU A 18 10.87 7.63 7.20
C GLU A 18 11.54 8.76 8.00
N ALA A 19 10.79 9.80 8.37
CA ALA A 19 11.28 10.91 9.18
C ALA A 19 11.70 10.48 10.59
N ILE A 20 10.89 9.63 11.25
CA ILE A 20 11.17 9.13 12.60
C ILE A 20 12.37 8.19 12.63
N THR A 21 12.48 7.30 11.63
CA THR A 21 13.47 6.23 11.65
C THR A 21 14.77 6.58 10.91
N GLY A 22 14.76 7.62 10.07
CA GLY A 22 15.83 7.93 9.13
C GLY A 22 16.02 6.87 8.04
N LYS A 23 15.11 5.89 7.91
CA LYS A 23 15.21 4.76 6.97
C LYS A 23 14.10 4.83 5.94
N LYS A 24 14.45 4.54 4.68
CA LYS A 24 13.47 4.42 3.59
C LYS A 24 12.56 3.21 3.75
N VAL A 25 11.26 3.41 3.55
CA VAL A 25 10.26 2.33 3.52
C VAL A 25 10.23 1.75 2.11
N LEU A 26 10.68 0.49 2.00
CA LEU A 26 10.69 -0.21 0.72
C LEU A 26 9.46 -1.07 0.50
N GLU A 27 8.82 -1.53 1.57
CA GLU A 27 7.72 -2.48 1.47
C GLU A 27 6.68 -2.20 2.56
N VAL A 28 5.41 -2.38 2.21
CA VAL A 28 4.26 -2.11 3.08
C VAL A 28 3.34 -3.30 3.11
N ALA A 29 2.90 -3.70 4.30
CA ALA A 29 1.82 -4.67 4.49
C ALA A 29 0.70 -4.07 5.33
N GLY A 30 -0.55 -4.17 4.86
CA GLY A 30 -1.71 -3.65 5.58
C GLY A 30 -2.86 -3.19 4.69
N GLY A 31 -3.84 -2.54 5.33
CA GLY A 31 -4.95 -1.89 4.65
C GLY A 31 -4.62 -0.46 4.21
N LEU A 32 -5.19 -0.06 3.07
CA LEU A 32 -5.01 1.29 2.50
C LEU A 32 -6.24 2.20 2.72
N HIS A 33 -7.29 1.69 3.35
CA HIS A 33 -8.57 2.39 3.60
C HIS A 33 -9.19 3.03 2.34
N THR A 34 -9.18 2.29 1.24
CA THR A 34 -9.74 2.72 -0.04
C THR A 34 -11.06 2.04 -0.38
N SER A 35 -11.61 1.18 0.50
CA SER A 35 -12.91 0.57 0.28
C SER A 35 -14.00 1.63 0.19
N GLY A 36 -14.85 1.56 -0.85
CA GLY A 36 -15.89 2.55 -1.11
C GLY A 36 -15.38 3.92 -1.62
N SER A 37 -14.08 4.09 -1.83
CA SER A 37 -13.54 5.30 -2.46
C SER A 37 -13.85 5.33 -3.95
N SER A 38 -13.94 6.53 -4.53
CA SER A 38 -14.14 6.69 -5.97
C SER A 38 -12.92 6.20 -6.77
N ALA A 39 -13.14 5.80 -8.01
CA ALA A 39 -12.07 5.36 -8.90
C ALA A 39 -11.00 6.44 -9.11
N THR A 40 -11.37 7.72 -9.12
CA THR A 40 -10.43 8.85 -9.22
C THR A 40 -9.50 8.88 -8.01
N VAL A 41 -10.05 8.82 -6.79
CA VAL A 41 -9.24 8.82 -5.55
C VAL A 41 -8.26 7.65 -5.51
N VAL A 42 -8.72 6.46 -5.91
CA VAL A 42 -7.87 5.27 -5.95
C VAL A 42 -6.79 5.39 -7.03
N SER A 43 -7.09 5.98 -8.18
CA SER A 43 -6.14 6.21 -9.27
C SER A 43 -5.08 7.26 -8.88
N ASP A 44 -5.50 8.33 -8.21
CA ASP A 44 -4.60 9.37 -7.70
C ASP A 44 -3.63 8.78 -6.66
N LEU A 45 -4.16 7.97 -5.73
CA LEU A 45 -3.32 7.23 -4.79
C LEU A 45 -2.34 6.32 -5.54
N ALA A 46 -2.80 5.56 -6.54
CA ALA A 46 -1.91 4.70 -7.33
C ALA A 46 -0.78 5.50 -8.00
N ALA A 47 -1.08 6.66 -8.56
CA ALA A 47 -0.09 7.55 -9.16
C ALA A 47 0.94 8.07 -8.14
N MET A 48 0.49 8.40 -6.91
CA MET A 48 1.40 8.76 -5.81
C MET A 48 2.28 7.57 -5.39
N LEU A 49 1.73 6.36 -5.30
CA LEU A 49 2.48 5.16 -4.94
C LEU A 49 3.52 4.79 -6.00
N LEU A 50 3.22 5.01 -7.29
CA LEU A 50 4.20 4.83 -8.37
C LEU A 50 5.42 5.73 -8.22
N LYS A 51 5.21 6.98 -7.80
CA LYS A 51 6.27 7.97 -7.54
C LYS A 51 7.02 7.71 -6.24
N SER A 52 6.51 6.85 -5.35
CA SER A 52 7.16 6.51 -4.09
C SER A 52 8.30 5.50 -4.26
N ASN A 53 9.19 5.44 -3.27
CA ASN A 53 10.26 4.44 -3.20
C ASN A 53 9.77 3.04 -2.77
N ILE A 54 8.47 2.88 -2.48
CA ILE A 54 7.92 1.61 -2.02
C ILE A 54 7.86 0.63 -3.19
N LYS A 55 8.64 -0.43 -3.13
CA LYS A 55 8.76 -1.45 -4.16
C LYS A 55 7.57 -2.42 -4.14
N LYS A 56 7.04 -2.75 -2.96
CA LYS A 56 6.00 -3.79 -2.82
C LYS A 56 4.95 -3.47 -1.76
N PHE A 57 3.69 -3.80 -2.08
CA PHE A 57 2.51 -3.65 -1.24
C PHE A 57 1.80 -5.00 -1.07
N ALA A 58 1.73 -5.49 0.17
CA ALA A 58 0.88 -6.58 0.58
C ALA A 58 -0.45 -6.00 1.08
N ALA A 59 -1.37 -5.73 0.15
CA ALA A 59 -2.61 -5.00 0.44
C ALA A 59 -3.78 -5.95 0.72
N GLY A 60 -4.63 -5.60 1.68
CA GLY A 60 -5.83 -6.36 2.02
C GLY A 60 -6.75 -5.59 2.97
N HIS A 61 -7.50 -6.30 3.80
CA HIS A 61 -8.32 -5.72 4.87
C HIS A 61 -9.31 -4.65 4.33
N CYS A 62 -9.20 -3.39 4.79
CA CYS A 62 -10.08 -2.28 4.41
C CYS A 62 -9.72 -1.61 3.07
N THR A 63 -8.79 -2.19 2.30
CA THR A 63 -8.50 -1.73 0.92
C THR A 63 -9.72 -1.92 0.01
N GLY A 64 -10.51 -2.99 0.21
CA GLY A 64 -11.65 -3.31 -0.67
C GLY A 64 -11.24 -3.99 -1.97
N ILE A 65 -12.11 -4.85 -2.52
CA ILE A 65 -11.79 -5.70 -3.69
C ILE A 65 -11.71 -4.87 -4.97
N GLU A 66 -12.65 -3.94 -5.15
CA GLU A 66 -12.77 -3.06 -6.32
C GLU A 66 -11.57 -2.11 -6.39
N SER A 67 -11.26 -1.46 -5.27
CA SER A 67 -10.09 -0.58 -5.17
C SER A 67 -8.79 -1.36 -5.32
N TYR A 68 -8.70 -2.57 -4.76
CA TYR A 68 -7.54 -3.45 -5.00
C TYR A 68 -7.39 -3.79 -6.48
N ALA A 69 -8.46 -4.14 -7.19
CA ALA A 69 -8.38 -4.48 -8.61
C ALA A 69 -7.86 -3.30 -9.45
N LEU A 70 -8.33 -2.09 -9.17
CA LEU A 70 -7.84 -0.87 -9.81
C LEU A 70 -6.36 -0.59 -9.47
N LEU A 71 -5.99 -0.70 -8.20
CA LEU A 71 -4.60 -0.58 -7.76
C LEU A 71 -3.71 -1.62 -8.43
N LYS A 72 -4.16 -2.88 -8.53
CA LYS A 72 -3.43 -3.98 -9.19
C LYS A 72 -3.23 -3.70 -10.68
N ARG A 73 -4.23 -3.17 -11.36
CA ARG A 73 -4.13 -2.76 -12.77
C ARG A 73 -3.05 -1.69 -12.99
N ILE A 74 -2.92 -0.72 -12.08
CA ILE A 74 -1.99 0.41 -12.23
C ILE A 74 -0.58 0.09 -11.71
N LEU A 75 -0.49 -0.59 -10.55
CA LEU A 75 0.77 -0.87 -9.87
C LEU A 75 1.45 -2.16 -10.34
N GLY A 76 0.73 -3.02 -11.06
CA GLY A 76 1.26 -4.28 -11.59
C GLY A 76 1.83 -5.18 -10.48
N ASP A 77 3.09 -5.58 -10.63
CA ASP A 77 3.76 -6.49 -9.69
C ASP A 77 4.17 -5.83 -8.36
N ARG A 78 4.06 -4.50 -8.26
CA ARG A 78 4.31 -3.78 -7.00
C ARG A 78 3.22 -4.01 -5.96
N ILE A 79 2.11 -4.65 -6.29
CA ILE A 79 1.03 -4.97 -5.33
C ILE A 79 0.53 -6.40 -5.49
N PHE A 80 0.24 -7.05 -4.36
CA PHE A 80 -0.43 -8.35 -4.31
C PHE A 80 -1.48 -8.35 -3.20
N TYR A 81 -2.49 -9.21 -3.36
CA TYR A 81 -3.56 -9.35 -2.37
C TYR A 81 -3.06 -10.21 -1.21
N ASN A 82 -3.09 -9.66 0.00
CA ASN A 82 -2.66 -10.37 1.20
C ASN A 82 -3.85 -11.06 1.87
N TYR A 83 -4.16 -12.28 1.44
CA TYR A 83 -5.25 -13.10 1.98
C TYR A 83 -4.84 -13.87 3.24
N THR A 84 -5.84 -14.38 3.97
CA THR A 84 -5.62 -15.19 5.17
C THR A 84 -4.80 -16.45 4.86
N GLY A 85 -3.76 -16.70 5.66
CA GLY A 85 -2.86 -17.85 5.48
C GLY A 85 -1.75 -17.63 4.46
N ASN A 86 -1.74 -16.49 3.75
CA ASN A 86 -0.63 -16.12 2.88
C ASN A 86 0.66 -15.96 3.69
N ARG A 87 1.77 -16.46 3.15
CA ARG A 87 3.11 -16.30 3.69
C ARG A 87 3.99 -15.61 2.66
N PHE A 88 4.60 -14.50 3.05
CA PHE A 88 5.54 -13.77 2.22
C PHE A 88 6.67 -13.24 3.09
N ASN A 89 7.84 -13.09 2.47
CA ASN A 89 9.00 -12.49 3.11
C ASN A 89 9.15 -11.06 2.61
N PHE A 90 9.48 -10.16 3.54
CA PHE A 90 10.00 -8.86 3.16
C PHE A 90 11.36 -9.07 2.49
N GLN A 91 11.63 -8.37 1.40
CA GLN A 91 12.90 -8.46 0.71
C GLN A 91 13.98 -7.77 1.55
N GLU A 92 15.09 -8.46 1.76
CA GLU A 92 16.29 -7.86 2.33
C GLU A 92 16.92 -6.90 1.31
N LYS A 93 17.56 -5.84 1.81
CA LYS A 93 18.23 -4.84 0.98
C LYS A 93 19.54 -5.37 0.42
#